data_AF-F6CWU4-F1
#
_entry.id   AF-F6CWU4-F1
#
_cell.length_a   1.000
_cell.length_b   1.000
_cell.length_c   1.000
_cell.angle_alpha   90.00
_cell.angle_beta   90.00
_cell.angle_gamma   90.00
#
_symmetry.space_group_name_H-M   'P 1'
#
loop_
_entity.id
_entity.type
_entity.pdbx_description
1 polymer ?
#
loop_
_entity_poly.entity_id
_entity_poly.type
_entity_poly.pdbx_seq_one_letter_code
_entity_poly.pdbx_strand_id
1 'polypeptide(L)'
;MKKLLLILLLLQVFNIKAESIDDYYYYQVDKMGAVDEKYSYVVYLKKGDPCIHVNNIKKNINKRFCETGNENLNLYKNFPTIYATNFNLSSSRFYYTVAAPWAEQRCEIYLPKNRLTCEPTGK
;
A
#
# COMPACT_ATOMS: atom_id res chain seq x y z
N MET A 1 41.20 14.32 17.27
CA MET A 1 40.47 14.32 15.99
C MET A 1 39.65 13.05 15.74
N LYS A 2 40.21 11.82 15.89
CA LYS A 2 39.44 10.57 15.67
C LYS A 2 38.15 10.41 16.52
N LYS A 3 38.15 10.87 17.77
CA LYS A 3 36.94 10.82 18.65
C LYS A 3 35.81 11.76 18.20
N LEU A 4 36.14 12.89 17.57
CA LEU A 4 35.16 13.89 17.12
C LEU A 4 34.37 13.38 15.89
N LEU A 5 35.06 12.67 14.99
CA LEU A 5 34.44 12.05 13.81
C LEU A 5 33.41 10.97 14.21
N LEU A 6 33.72 10.19 15.26
CA LEU A 6 32.85 9.14 15.77
C LEU A 6 31.54 9.72 16.35
N ILE A 7 31.64 10.86 17.05
CA ILE A 7 30.49 11.58 17.61
C ILE A 7 29.60 12.15 16.49
N LEU A 8 30.22 12.67 15.42
CA LEU A 8 29.47 13.22 14.28
C LEU A 8 28.70 12.14 13.50
N LEU A 9 29.27 10.94 13.35
CA LEU A 9 28.60 9.78 12.73
C LEU A 9 27.43 9.26 13.58
N LEU A 10 27.56 9.28 14.91
CA LEU A 10 26.49 8.88 15.83
C LEU A 10 25.33 9.88 15.89
N LEU A 11 25.52 11.12 15.44
CA LEU A 11 24.44 12.12 15.39
C LEU A 11 23.56 11.98 14.13
N GLN A 12 24.02 11.27 13.09
CA GLN A 12 23.23 11.07 11.87
C GLN A 12 22.04 10.12 12.05
N VAL A 13 22.10 9.21 13.05
CA VAL A 13 21.01 8.26 13.33
C VAL A 13 19.75 8.90 13.92
N PHE A 14 19.79 10.16 14.35
CA PHE A 14 18.62 10.86 14.91
C PHE A 14 17.69 11.51 13.87
N ASN A 15 18.00 11.44 12.58
CA ASN A 15 17.14 12.01 11.53
C ASN A 15 16.00 11.08 11.08
N ILE A 16 15.64 10.06 11.86
CA ILE A 16 14.48 9.23 11.58
C ILE A 16 13.23 10.05 11.87
N LYS A 17 12.68 10.72 10.84
CA LYS A 17 11.35 11.30 10.91
C LYS A 17 10.33 10.16 11.03
N ALA A 18 9.50 10.20 12.06
CA ALA A 18 8.32 9.35 12.11
C ALA A 18 7.40 9.71 10.93
N GLU A 19 6.86 8.71 10.23
CA GLU A 19 5.87 8.94 9.18
C GLU A 19 4.62 9.60 9.79
N SER A 20 4.21 10.74 9.25
CA SER A 20 2.98 11.43 9.62
C SER A 20 1.80 10.83 8.84
N ILE A 21 0.59 10.95 9.37
CA ILE A 21 -0.62 10.60 8.60
C ILE A 21 -0.74 11.42 7.30
N ASP A 22 -0.13 12.61 7.29
CA ASP A 22 -0.05 13.48 6.11
C ASP A 22 0.80 12.89 4.98
N ASP A 23 1.62 11.87 5.23
CA ASP A 23 2.44 11.22 4.22
C ASP A 23 1.62 10.21 3.38
N TYR A 24 0.34 10.00 3.70
CA TYR A 24 -0.51 9.00 3.05
C TYR A 24 -1.66 9.65 2.25
N TYR A 25 -1.97 9.08 1.08
CA TYR A 25 -3.19 9.37 0.32
C TYR A 25 -4.39 8.57 0.83
N TYR A 26 -4.13 7.38 1.37
CA TYR A 26 -5.13 6.48 1.89
C TYR A 26 -4.51 5.62 2.98
N TYR A 27 -5.26 5.38 4.05
CA TYR A 27 -4.86 4.52 5.15
C TYR A 27 -6.11 3.91 5.77
N GLN A 28 -6.23 2.59 5.75
CA GLN A 28 -7.31 1.89 6.44
C GLN A 28 -6.79 0.62 7.11
N VAL A 29 -7.37 0.31 8.26
CA VAL A 29 -7.07 -0.91 9.02
C VAL A 29 -8.30 -1.81 8.96
N ASP A 30 -8.10 -3.08 8.63
CA ASP A 30 -9.19 -4.06 8.63
C ASP A 30 -9.55 -4.41 10.08
N LYS A 31 -10.83 -4.20 10.43
CA LYS A 31 -11.39 -4.54 11.74
C LYS A 31 -12.35 -5.71 11.60
N MET A 32 -11.85 -6.90 11.26
CA MET A 32 -12.64 -8.12 11.47
C MET A 32 -12.63 -8.49 12.95
N GLY A 33 -13.80 -8.47 13.61
CA GLY A 33 -14.01 -8.90 15.02
C GLY A 33 -13.84 -10.43 15.21
N ALA A 34 -13.68 -10.98 16.41
CA ALA A 34 -14.21 -10.54 17.71
C ALA A 34 -13.26 -10.84 18.90
N VAL A 35 -13.49 -10.10 19.99
CA VAL A 35 -13.07 -10.30 21.39
C VAL A 35 -11.58 -10.18 21.75
N ASP A 36 -10.60 -10.71 21.00
CA ASP A 36 -9.20 -10.66 21.48
C ASP A 36 -8.10 -10.59 20.39
N GLU A 37 -8.48 -10.46 19.12
CA GLU A 37 -7.51 -10.54 18.04
C GLU A 37 -7.21 -9.19 17.37
N LYS A 38 -6.01 -8.68 17.65
CA LYS A 38 -5.35 -7.53 17.02
C LYS A 38 -5.57 -7.49 15.50
N TYR A 39 -5.83 -6.28 15.00
CA TYR A 39 -5.85 -5.88 13.58
C TYR A 39 -4.92 -6.76 12.72
N SER A 40 -5.50 -7.50 11.77
CA SER A 40 -4.70 -8.44 10.97
C SER A 40 -4.08 -7.79 9.75
N TYR A 41 -4.66 -6.70 9.23
CA TYR A 41 -4.20 -6.04 8.01
C TYR A 41 -4.31 -4.52 8.07
N VAL A 42 -3.30 -3.83 7.55
CA VAL A 42 -3.30 -2.40 7.24
C VAL A 42 -3.12 -2.28 5.74
N VAL A 43 -3.95 -1.48 5.09
CA VAL A 43 -3.79 -1.12 3.68
C VAL A 43 -3.57 0.37 3.57
N TYR A 44 -2.53 0.80 2.87
CA TYR A 44 -2.20 2.21 2.72
C TYR A 44 -1.56 2.53 1.37
N LEU A 45 -1.66 3.79 0.96
CA LEU A 45 -1.00 4.37 -0.20
C LEU A 45 -0.25 5.62 0.25
N LYS A 46 1.03 5.76 -0.11
CA LYS A 46 1.88 6.88 0.29
C LYS A 46 1.87 7.98 -0.78
N LYS A 47 2.08 9.23 -0.36
CA LYS A 47 2.36 10.31 -1.29
C LYS A 47 3.68 10.02 -2.02
N GLY A 48 3.65 10.09 -3.35
CA GLY A 48 4.81 9.77 -4.20
C GLY A 48 5.04 8.27 -4.49
N ASP A 49 4.26 7.36 -3.89
CA ASP A 49 4.24 5.95 -4.29
C ASP A 49 2.83 5.52 -4.70
N PRO A 50 2.57 5.33 -6.00
CA PRO A 50 1.24 4.98 -6.51
C PRO A 50 0.84 3.53 -6.22
N CYS A 51 1.73 2.70 -5.68
CA CYS A 51 1.43 1.32 -5.37
C CYS A 51 0.65 1.15 -4.06
N ILE A 52 -0.13 0.08 -4.00
CA ILE A 52 -0.89 -0.27 -2.80
C ILE A 52 0.00 -1.08 -1.87
N HIS A 53 0.08 -0.68 -0.61
CA HIS A 53 0.80 -1.42 0.43
C HIS A 53 -0.17 -2.17 1.33
N VAL A 54 0.13 -3.43 1.59
CA VAL A 54 -0.60 -4.29 2.51
C VAL A 54 0.36 -4.79 3.56
N ASN A 55 0.11 -4.45 4.82
CA ASN A 55 0.86 -4.95 5.97
C ASN A 55 -0.01 -5.91 6.78
N ASN A 56 0.40 -7.17 6.86
CA ASN A 56 -0.11 -8.12 7.84
C ASN A 56 0.69 -7.99 9.15
N ILE A 57 0.10 -7.31 10.13
CA ILE A 57 0.77 -7.00 11.40
C ILE A 57 1.14 -8.28 12.16
N LYS A 58 0.24 -9.28 12.19
CA LYS A 58 0.46 -10.53 12.92
C LYS A 58 1.63 -11.35 12.37
N LYS A 59 1.79 -11.36 11.05
CA LYS A 59 2.83 -12.13 10.35
C LYS A 59 4.08 -11.31 10.05
N ASN A 60 4.07 -10.01 10.35
CA ASN A 60 5.10 -9.05 9.95
C ASN A 60 5.42 -9.12 8.43
N ILE A 61 4.38 -9.26 7.61
CA ILE A 61 4.52 -9.34 6.15
C ILE A 61 4.08 -8.00 5.57
N ASN A 62 4.98 -7.32 4.87
CA ASN A 62 4.64 -6.15 4.07
C ASN A 62 4.73 -6.50 2.59
N LYS A 63 3.66 -6.27 1.84
CA LYS A 63 3.60 -6.51 0.40
C LYS A 63 3.14 -5.26 -0.33
N ARG A 64 3.90 -4.89 -1.36
CA ARG A 64 3.63 -3.78 -2.27
C ARG A 64 3.05 -4.32 -3.58
N PHE A 65 1.87 -3.84 -3.96
CA PHE A 65 1.15 -4.22 -5.17
C PHE A 65 1.17 -3.06 -6.16
N CYS A 66 1.96 -3.21 -7.22
CA CYS A 66 2.06 -2.24 -8.31
C CYS A 66 1.46 -2.79 -9.62
N GLU A 67 1.49 -4.11 -9.77
CA GLU A 67 0.91 -4.79 -10.92
C GLU A 67 -0.61 -4.83 -10.78
N THR A 68 -1.28 -4.83 -11.91
CA THR A 68 -2.72 -5.10 -12.01
C THR A 68 -2.92 -6.48 -12.65
N GLY A 69 -4.16 -6.93 -12.78
CA GLY A 69 -4.45 -8.20 -13.45
C GLY A 69 -4.19 -8.19 -14.96
N ASN A 70 -3.88 -7.04 -15.56
CA ASN A 70 -3.51 -6.91 -16.97
C ASN A 70 -2.03 -6.51 -17.08
N GLU A 71 -1.26 -7.28 -17.86
CA GLU A 71 0.18 -7.08 -18.05
C GLU A 71 0.55 -5.67 -18.54
N ASN A 72 -0.39 -4.97 -19.18
CA ASN A 72 -0.19 -3.63 -19.72
C ASN A 72 -0.48 -2.49 -18.74
N LEU A 73 -1.00 -2.77 -17.55
CA LEU A 73 -1.34 -1.77 -16.55
C LEU A 73 -0.51 -1.99 -15.27
N ASN A 74 0.37 -1.05 -14.95
CA ASN A 74 1.21 -1.07 -13.76
C ASN A 74 1.23 0.31 -13.09
N LEU A 75 0.75 0.38 -11.85
CA LEU A 75 0.59 1.62 -11.08
C LEU A 75 1.92 2.37 -10.92
N TYR A 76 3.06 1.67 -10.86
CA TYR A 76 4.37 2.31 -10.75
C TYR A 76 4.91 2.80 -12.09
N LYS A 77 4.88 1.94 -13.12
CA LYS A 77 5.48 2.25 -14.43
C LYS A 77 4.67 3.27 -15.22
N ASN A 78 3.36 3.30 -15.03
CA ASN A 78 2.45 4.15 -15.81
C ASN A 78 1.92 5.36 -15.02
N PHE A 79 2.46 5.64 -13.83
CA PHE A 79 2.11 6.86 -13.08
C PHE A 79 2.66 8.11 -13.77
N PRO A 80 1.93 9.25 -13.78
CA PRO A 80 0.59 9.47 -13.23
C PRO A 80 -0.56 9.19 -14.20
N THR A 81 -0.27 8.64 -15.39
CA THR A 81 -1.27 8.36 -16.42
C THR A 81 -2.31 7.35 -15.97
N ILE A 82 -1.93 6.41 -15.10
CA ILE A 82 -2.87 5.51 -14.43
C ILE A 82 -2.80 5.71 -12.91
N TYR A 83 -3.94 5.56 -12.23
CA TYR A 83 -4.01 5.69 -10.79
C TYR A 83 -5.09 4.79 -10.20
N ALA A 84 -4.92 4.44 -8.93
CA ALA A 84 -5.91 3.69 -8.18
C ALA A 84 -6.90 4.66 -7.50
N THR A 85 -8.16 4.27 -7.42
CA THR A 85 -9.25 5.05 -6.82
C THR A 85 -10.32 4.12 -6.24
N ASN A 86 -11.38 4.67 -5.64
CA ASN A 86 -12.52 3.93 -5.09
C ASN A 86 -12.10 2.82 -4.11
N PHE A 87 -11.26 3.19 -3.15
CA PHE A 87 -10.72 2.27 -2.16
C PHE A 87 -11.79 1.82 -1.16
N ASN A 88 -11.87 0.52 -0.92
CA ASN A 88 -12.72 -0.05 0.12
C ASN A 88 -12.06 -1.28 0.74
N LEU A 89 -11.82 -1.25 2.05
CA LEU A 89 -11.35 -2.40 2.81
C LEU A 89 -12.52 -3.00 3.60
N SER A 90 -12.88 -4.24 3.28
CA SER A 90 -13.97 -4.96 3.94
C SER A 90 -13.66 -6.46 4.03
N SER A 91 -13.84 -7.05 5.21
CA SER A 91 -13.78 -8.49 5.44
C SER A 91 -12.51 -9.15 4.86
N SER A 92 -11.34 -8.58 5.17
CA SER A 92 -10.04 -9.02 4.65
C SER A 92 -9.93 -9.05 3.12
N ARG A 93 -10.71 -8.20 2.45
CA ARG A 93 -10.61 -7.92 1.02
C ARG A 93 -10.43 -6.42 0.82
N PHE A 94 -9.47 -6.06 -0.02
CA PHE A 94 -9.27 -4.69 -0.42
C PHE A 94 -9.67 -4.51 -1.87
N TYR A 95 -10.68 -3.68 -2.09
CA TYR A 95 -11.19 -3.35 -3.41
C TYR A 95 -10.71 -1.97 -3.83
N TYR A 96 -10.39 -1.83 -5.11
CA TYR A 96 -10.03 -0.56 -5.73
C TYR A 96 -10.32 -0.61 -7.22
N THR A 97 -10.37 0.55 -7.86
CA THR A 97 -10.47 0.69 -9.32
C THR A 97 -9.16 1.27 -9.84
N VAL A 98 -8.62 0.69 -10.91
CA VAL A 98 -7.51 1.26 -11.68
C VAL A 98 -8.11 2.01 -12.86
N ALA A 99 -7.91 3.32 -12.89
CA ALA A 99 -8.34 4.17 -13.98
C ALA A 99 -7.15 4.46 -14.90
N ALA A 100 -7.29 4.16 -16.18
CA ALA A 100 -6.41 4.59 -17.26
C ALA A 100 -7.25 5.18 -18.41
N PRO A 101 -6.72 6.11 -19.22
CA PRO A 101 -7.47 6.72 -20.33
C PRO A 101 -7.99 5.72 -21.37
N TRP A 102 -7.42 4.53 -21.45
CA TRP A 102 -7.73 3.50 -22.46
C TRP A 102 -8.31 2.21 -21.86
N ALA A 103 -8.42 2.10 -20.54
CA ALA A 103 -8.96 0.92 -19.86
C ALA A 103 -9.23 1.20 -18.38
N GLU A 104 -10.42 0.83 -17.88
CA GLU A 104 -10.72 0.81 -16.45
C GLU A 104 -10.88 -0.63 -15.93
N GLN A 105 -10.27 -0.92 -14.77
CA GLN A 105 -10.36 -2.24 -14.13
C GLN A 105 -10.77 -2.14 -12.67
N ARG A 106 -11.62 -3.06 -12.21
CA ARG A 106 -11.89 -3.29 -10.79
C ARG A 106 -10.97 -4.38 -10.28
N CYS A 107 -10.28 -4.10 -9.19
CA CYS A 107 -9.32 -4.99 -8.60
C CYS A 107 -9.70 -5.34 -7.15
N GLU A 108 -9.43 -6.58 -6.77
CA GLU A 108 -9.53 -7.10 -5.42
C GLU A 108 -8.17 -7.68 -5.01
N ILE A 109 -7.69 -7.29 -3.82
CA ILE A 109 -6.66 -8.02 -3.10
C ILE A 109 -7.31 -8.84 -2.01
N TYR A 110 -7.29 -10.17 -2.16
CA TYR A 110 -7.67 -11.09 -1.11
C TYR A 110 -6.50 -11.25 -0.14
N LEU A 111 -6.56 -10.52 0.98
CA LEU A 111 -5.43 -10.34 1.91
C LEU A 111 -4.92 -11.65 2.53
N PRO A 112 -5.77 -12.64 2.91
CA PRO A 112 -5.31 -13.89 3.51
C PRO A 112 -4.37 -14.72 2.62
N LYS A 113 -4.52 -14.62 1.30
CA LYS A 113 -3.68 -15.33 0.32
C LYS A 113 -2.77 -14.40 -0.48
N ASN A 114 -2.76 -13.09 -0.18
CA ASN A 114 -2.02 -12.08 -0.94
C ASN A 114 -2.27 -12.16 -2.47
N ARG A 115 -3.50 -12.51 -2.86
CA ARG A 115 -3.88 -12.73 -4.25
C ARG A 115 -4.54 -11.48 -4.82
N LEU A 116 -4.01 -10.98 -5.92
CA LEU A 116 -4.63 -9.92 -6.71
C LEU A 116 -5.51 -10.54 -7.79
N THR A 117 -6.69 -9.99 -8.00
CA THR A 117 -7.57 -10.33 -9.12
C THR A 117 -8.14 -9.02 -9.65
N CYS A 118 -8.12 -8.82 -10.97
CA CYS A 118 -8.69 -7.65 -11.59
C CYS A 118 -9.56 -8.04 -12.78
N GLU A 119 -10.64 -7.32 -12.98
CA GLU A 119 -11.59 -7.52 -14.06
C GLU A 119 -11.85 -6.19 -14.78
N PRO A 120 -11.89 -6.18 -16.13
CA PRO A 120 -12.29 -5.00 -16.88
C PRO A 120 -13.70 -4.55 -16.48
N THR A 121 -13.92 -3.24 -16.42
CA THR A 121 -15.26 -2.69 -16.13
C THR A 121 -16.12 -2.48 -17.37
N GLY A 122 -15.51 -2.58 -18.57
CA GLY A 122 -16.15 -2.26 -19.85
C GLY A 122 -16.17 -0.77 -20.20
N LYS A 123 -15.50 0.07 -19.39
CA LYS A 123 -15.24 1.49 -19.65
C LYS A 123 -13.82 1.73 -20.14
#